data_AF-A0A0W0SUZ2-F1
#
_entry.id   AF-A0A0W0SUZ2-F1
#
_cell.length_a   1.000
_cell.length_b   1.000
_cell.length_c   1.000
_cell.angle_alpha   90.00
_cell.angle_beta   90.00
_cell.angle_gamma   90.00
#
_symmetry.space_group_name_H-M   'P 1'
#
loop_
_entity.id
_entity.type
_entity.pdbx_description
1 polymer ?
#
loop_
_entity_poly.entity_id
_entity_poly.type
_entity_poly.pdbx_seq_one_letter_code
_entity_poly.pdbx_strand_id
1 'polypeptide(L)'
;MGSFYYRIKSFQQIIYLSCFALLSFKAFAHVHPKQEQANEMISELYHNLNNIPKFDMAARLDAISAHFLGKEYLLGALGEGVKARFDQAPRYRVDAFDCDTYVTTVLALALASDTRDFKQCLCKIRYENGHVAYTSRNHFTGLDWNLNNQRQGFVKDITENFKDINNQPVAQIDNTLIDKPSWYQHLTLKNIRLYPGDEKEQLQRLTDLKNRGSKLTKINSHLAYIPLTSLFDNNGKANQYLFSQIPHAAIIEIVRPNWNLQEAIGTNLNVSHLGFAFWKNGTLYFREASSIHGRVVDVPLVDYLQEARNSPTIKGINVQVVVPTNPLSNGCSPAGNH
;
A
#
# COMPACT_ATOMS: atom_id res chain seq x y z
N MET A 1 66.70 41.05 -36.71
CA MET A 1 66.39 39.70 -36.20
C MET A 1 65.70 39.81 -34.83
N GLY A 2 64.40 40.10 -34.79
CA GLY A 2 63.76 40.39 -33.50
C GLY A 2 62.24 40.61 -33.54
N SER A 3 61.51 39.88 -34.38
CA SER A 3 60.04 40.02 -34.42
C SER A 3 59.28 38.73 -34.77
N PHE A 4 59.86 37.55 -34.55
CA PHE A 4 59.18 36.28 -34.86
C PHE A 4 59.06 35.29 -33.69
N TYR A 5 59.63 35.60 -32.52
CA TYR A 5 59.69 34.66 -31.39
C TYR A 5 58.77 34.97 -30.20
N TYR A 6 57.91 35.98 -30.29
CA TYR A 6 57.02 36.40 -29.19
C TYR A 6 55.52 36.22 -29.46
N ARG A 7 55.16 35.31 -30.39
CA ARG A 7 53.76 35.01 -30.72
C ARG A 7 53.37 33.53 -30.59
N ILE A 8 54.13 32.75 -29.81
CA ILE A 8 53.84 31.31 -29.59
C ILE A 8 53.65 30.95 -28.11
N LYS A 9 53.83 31.90 -27.17
CA LYS A 9 53.68 31.62 -25.72
C LYS A 9 52.47 32.24 -25.01
N SER A 10 51.54 32.87 -25.72
CA SER A 10 50.28 33.34 -25.10
C SER A 10 49.02 32.60 -25.55
N PHE A 11 49.12 31.64 -26.48
CA PHE A 11 47.98 30.81 -26.87
C PHE A 11 47.88 29.47 -26.13
N GLN A 12 48.94 29.05 -25.41
CA GLN A 12 48.92 27.81 -24.62
C GLN A 12 48.45 28.00 -23.16
N GLN A 13 48.34 29.23 -22.67
CA GLN A 13 47.82 29.50 -21.31
C GLN A 13 46.34 29.90 -21.25
N ILE A 14 45.68 30.13 -22.40
CA ILE A 14 44.23 30.42 -22.44
C ILE A 14 43.40 29.15 -22.67
N ILE A 15 44.02 28.05 -23.13
CA ILE A 15 43.33 26.76 -23.35
C ILE A 15 43.23 25.91 -22.08
N TYR A 16 43.97 26.25 -21.01
CA TYR A 16 43.91 25.50 -19.74
C TYR A 16 43.03 26.13 -18.66
N LEU A 17 42.32 27.23 -18.95
CA LEU A 17 41.35 27.86 -18.03
C LEU A 17 39.90 27.83 -18.54
N SER A 18 39.64 27.18 -19.69
CA SER A 18 38.29 26.99 -20.24
C SER A 18 37.76 25.55 -20.13
N CYS A 19 38.51 24.62 -19.52
CA CYS A 19 38.12 23.21 -19.40
C CYS A 19 37.76 22.77 -17.96
N PHE A 20 37.46 23.71 -17.06
CA PHE A 20 36.94 23.41 -15.71
C PHE A 20 35.54 23.96 -15.45
N ALA A 21 34.77 24.23 -16.50
CA ALA A 21 33.32 24.16 -16.45
C ALA A 21 32.89 22.78 -16.96
N LEU A 22 33.40 21.71 -16.34
CA LEU A 22 32.77 20.40 -16.44
C LEU A 22 31.36 20.60 -15.88
N LEU A 23 30.41 20.71 -16.81
CA LEU A 23 28.99 20.63 -16.58
C LEU A 23 28.73 19.55 -15.53
N SER A 24 28.56 19.97 -14.28
CA SER A 24 27.80 19.20 -13.33
C SER A 24 26.34 19.31 -13.78
N PHE A 25 26.01 18.68 -14.91
CA PHE A 25 24.71 18.07 -15.04
C PHE A 25 24.68 17.04 -13.91
N LYS A 26 24.30 17.48 -12.71
CA LYS A 26 23.60 16.59 -11.80
C LYS A 26 22.44 16.11 -12.65
N ALA A 27 22.56 14.91 -13.20
CA ALA A 27 21.43 14.17 -13.68
C ALA A 27 20.56 14.01 -12.44
N PHE A 28 19.69 15.00 -12.18
CA PHE A 28 18.62 14.86 -11.23
C PHE A 28 17.90 13.63 -11.71
N ALA A 29 18.02 12.54 -10.95
CA ALA A 29 17.30 11.33 -11.25
C ALA A 29 15.85 11.76 -11.38
N HIS A 30 15.29 11.72 -12.58
CA HIS A 30 13.94 12.19 -12.84
C HIS A 30 13.04 11.48 -11.82
N VAL A 31 12.41 12.25 -10.93
CA VAL A 31 11.46 11.74 -9.94
C VAL A 31 10.07 12.03 -10.49
N HIS A 32 9.11 11.14 -10.23
CA HIS A 32 7.74 11.41 -10.66
C HIS A 32 7.24 12.72 -10.00
N PRO A 33 6.63 13.68 -10.72
CA PRO A 33 6.21 14.96 -10.14
C PRO A 33 5.32 14.81 -8.88
N LYS A 34 4.42 13.81 -8.88
CA LYS A 34 3.60 13.47 -7.70
C LYS A 34 4.39 13.02 -6.48
N GLN A 35 5.57 12.41 -6.67
CA GLN A 35 6.47 12.09 -5.55
C GLN A 35 7.18 13.34 -5.03
N GLU A 36 7.51 14.31 -5.89
CA GLU A 36 8.09 15.59 -5.46
C GLU A 36 7.11 16.36 -4.59
N GLN A 37 5.88 16.55 -5.08
CA GLN A 37 4.78 17.13 -4.30
C GLN A 37 4.56 16.40 -2.97
N ALA A 38 4.57 15.06 -2.99
CA ALA A 38 4.39 14.27 -1.78
C ALA A 38 5.55 14.43 -0.78
N ASN A 39 6.80 14.63 -1.24
CA ASN A 39 7.93 14.82 -0.33
C ASN A 39 7.76 16.07 0.55
N GLU A 40 7.27 17.16 -0.04
CA GLU A 40 7.04 18.42 0.68
C GLU A 40 5.97 18.23 1.76
N MET A 41 4.82 17.69 1.37
CA MET A 41 3.69 17.45 2.29
C MET A 41 4.03 16.44 3.38
N ILE A 42 4.79 15.38 3.07
CA ILE A 42 5.22 14.39 4.07
C ILE A 42 6.22 15.02 5.05
N SER A 43 7.13 15.87 4.56
CA SER A 43 8.07 16.59 5.43
C SER A 43 7.32 17.50 6.41
N GLU A 44 6.32 18.25 5.91
CA GLU A 44 5.47 19.09 6.74
C GLU A 44 4.66 18.28 7.76
N LEU A 45 4.08 17.15 7.33
CA LEU A 45 3.39 16.22 8.21
C LEU A 45 4.30 15.78 9.37
N TYR A 46 5.54 15.37 9.10
CA TYR A 46 6.47 14.98 10.17
C TYR A 46 6.88 16.12 11.08
N HIS A 47 7.07 17.33 10.56
CA HIS A 47 7.30 18.52 11.40
C HIS A 47 6.14 18.77 12.37
N ASN A 48 4.90 18.62 11.90
CA ASN A 48 3.70 18.78 12.72
C ASN A 48 3.55 17.63 13.74
N LEU A 49 3.89 16.39 13.35
CA LEU A 49 3.82 15.21 14.22
C LEU A 49 4.82 15.26 15.38
N ASN A 50 5.97 15.93 15.23
CA ASN A 50 6.98 16.06 16.30
C ASN A 50 6.51 16.90 17.49
N ASN A 51 5.47 17.72 17.30
CA ASN A 51 4.88 18.54 18.36
C ASN A 51 3.79 17.81 19.14
N ILE A 52 3.47 16.58 18.74
CA ILE A 52 2.46 15.76 19.36
C ILE A 52 3.22 14.72 20.23
N PRO A 53 2.92 14.56 21.54
CA PRO A 53 3.68 13.69 22.46
C PRO A 53 3.89 12.30 21.87
N LYS A 54 5.06 11.64 22.04
CA LYS A 54 5.36 10.31 21.46
C LYS A 54 4.16 9.35 21.61
N PHE A 55 3.38 9.23 20.55
CA PHE A 55 2.11 8.51 20.62
C PHE A 55 2.36 7.02 20.60
N ASP A 56 1.54 6.34 21.38
CA ASP A 56 1.05 5.01 21.05
C ASP A 56 0.73 4.91 19.54
N MET A 57 1.23 3.86 18.88
CA MET A 57 1.06 3.65 17.44
C MET A 57 -0.40 3.81 16.98
N ALA A 58 -1.37 3.38 17.79
CA ALA A 58 -2.78 3.48 17.44
C ALA A 58 -3.24 4.94 17.26
N ALA A 59 -2.87 5.83 18.18
CA ALA A 59 -3.18 7.26 18.08
C ALA A 59 -2.41 7.93 16.93
N ARG A 60 -1.18 7.48 16.65
CA ARG A 60 -0.39 7.94 15.49
C ARG A 60 -1.09 7.58 14.16
N LEU A 61 -1.61 6.36 14.06
CA LEU A 61 -2.39 5.91 12.90
C LEU A 61 -3.67 6.73 12.73
N ASP A 62 -4.41 7.02 13.80
CA ASP A 62 -5.63 7.86 13.71
C ASP A 62 -5.28 9.27 13.21
N ALA A 63 -4.28 9.93 13.82
CA ALA A 63 -3.87 11.27 13.44
C ALA A 63 -3.39 11.37 11.98
N ILE A 64 -2.54 10.43 11.54
CA ILE A 64 -2.01 10.42 10.17
C ILE A 64 -3.11 10.10 9.16
N SER A 65 -3.92 9.07 9.42
CA SER A 65 -5.00 8.69 8.50
C SER A 65 -6.05 9.79 8.37
N ALA A 66 -6.34 10.53 9.45
CA ALA A 66 -7.28 11.66 9.44
C ALA A 66 -6.80 12.80 8.53
N HIS A 67 -5.49 13.00 8.37
CA HIS A 67 -4.93 14.03 7.48
C HIS A 67 -5.32 13.84 6.01
N PHE A 68 -5.70 12.61 5.63
CA PHE A 68 -6.09 12.26 4.27
C PHE A 68 -7.60 12.15 4.07
N LEU A 69 -8.42 12.43 5.08
CA LEU A 69 -9.88 12.50 4.90
C LEU A 69 -10.23 13.51 3.79
N GLY A 70 -11.12 13.10 2.89
CA GLY A 70 -11.54 13.89 1.74
C GLY A 70 -10.58 13.85 0.54
N LYS A 71 -9.40 13.23 0.61
CA LYS A 71 -8.53 13.02 -0.56
C LYS A 71 -9.19 12.09 -1.57
N GLU A 72 -8.99 12.34 -2.85
CA GLU A 72 -9.71 11.68 -3.93
C GLU A 72 -9.43 10.17 -4.00
N TYR A 73 -10.43 9.43 -4.46
CA TYR A 73 -10.25 8.04 -4.84
C TYR A 73 -9.60 7.94 -6.22
N LEU A 74 -8.56 7.12 -6.33
CA LEU A 74 -7.92 6.81 -7.60
C LEU A 74 -7.51 5.35 -7.65
N LEU A 75 -8.20 4.56 -8.49
CA LEU A 75 -7.85 3.17 -8.72
C LEU A 75 -6.44 3.03 -9.31
N GLY A 76 -5.61 2.20 -8.68
CA GLY A 76 -4.24 1.97 -9.11
C GLY A 76 -3.37 3.19 -8.87
N ALA A 77 -3.49 3.83 -7.70
CA ALA A 77 -2.91 5.14 -7.44
C ALA A 77 -1.36 5.18 -7.57
N LEU A 78 -0.71 4.03 -7.39
CA LEU A 78 0.74 3.87 -7.34
C LEU A 78 1.27 2.86 -8.36
N GLY A 79 2.56 2.96 -8.69
CA GLY A 79 3.35 2.03 -9.50
C GLY A 79 4.76 1.82 -8.92
N GLU A 80 5.73 1.52 -9.79
CA GLU A 80 7.14 1.30 -9.42
C GLU A 80 8.04 2.53 -9.71
N GLY A 81 7.47 3.63 -10.22
CA GLY A 81 8.15 4.90 -10.47
C GLY A 81 8.71 5.04 -11.90
N VAL A 82 9.17 6.24 -12.26
CA VAL A 82 9.44 6.60 -13.68
C VAL A 82 10.45 5.73 -14.42
N LYS A 83 11.34 5.02 -13.72
CA LYS A 83 12.32 4.10 -14.33
C LYS A 83 11.82 2.65 -14.40
N ALA A 84 10.59 2.38 -13.96
CA ALA A 84 10.03 1.05 -13.94
C ALA A 84 9.89 0.47 -15.34
N ARG A 85 10.03 -0.86 -15.43
CA ARG A 85 9.76 -1.60 -16.64
C ARG A 85 8.26 -1.57 -16.96
N PHE A 86 7.38 -1.97 -16.05
CA PHE A 86 5.97 -2.19 -16.39
C PHE A 86 5.06 -1.03 -16.04
N ASP A 87 5.25 -0.41 -14.87
CA ASP A 87 4.32 0.55 -14.32
C ASP A 87 5.05 1.79 -13.78
N GLN A 88 5.08 2.85 -14.59
CA GLN A 88 5.82 4.08 -14.32
C GLN A 88 5.03 5.12 -13.49
N ALA A 89 3.85 4.76 -13.00
CA ALA A 89 3.11 5.55 -12.02
C ALA A 89 3.95 5.78 -10.74
N PRO A 90 3.66 6.81 -9.92
CA PRO A 90 4.50 7.17 -8.78
C PRO A 90 4.59 6.06 -7.74
N ARG A 91 5.73 5.96 -7.04
CA ARG A 91 5.89 5.00 -5.93
C ARG A 91 5.11 5.38 -4.67
N TYR A 92 4.82 6.66 -4.51
CA TYR A 92 3.99 7.25 -3.45
C TYR A 92 3.39 8.56 -3.94
N ARG A 93 2.24 8.90 -3.37
CA ARG A 93 1.52 10.16 -3.55
C ARG A 93 0.63 10.40 -2.34
N VAL A 94 0.14 11.63 -2.17
CA VAL A 94 -0.70 12.03 -1.03
C VAL A 94 -1.96 12.81 -1.45
N ASP A 95 -2.17 12.96 -2.76
CA ASP A 95 -3.30 13.66 -3.34
C ASP A 95 -4.49 12.74 -3.65
N ALA A 96 -4.26 11.45 -3.88
CA ALA A 96 -5.30 10.47 -4.16
C ALA A 96 -4.87 9.04 -3.79
N PHE A 97 -5.85 8.19 -3.47
CA PHE A 97 -5.62 6.80 -3.02
C PHE A 97 -6.69 5.84 -3.55
N ASP A 98 -6.34 4.58 -3.71
CA ASP A 98 -7.30 3.47 -3.57
C ASP A 98 -7.18 2.86 -2.16
N CYS A 99 -7.99 1.84 -1.85
CA CYS A 99 -8.01 1.27 -0.51
C CYS A 99 -6.68 0.66 -0.05
N ASP A 100 -5.98 -0.05 -0.93
CA ASP A 100 -4.66 -0.64 -0.63
C ASP A 100 -3.60 0.44 -0.43
N THR A 101 -3.51 1.38 -1.37
CA THR A 101 -2.49 2.42 -1.33
C THR A 101 -2.72 3.40 -0.18
N TYR A 102 -3.98 3.59 0.25
CA TYR A 102 -4.32 4.34 1.45
C TYR A 102 -3.79 3.65 2.71
N VAL A 103 -4.19 2.40 2.97
CA VAL A 103 -3.76 1.64 4.16
C VAL A 103 -2.24 1.53 4.20
N THR A 104 -1.64 1.18 3.06
CA THR A 104 -0.19 1.02 2.94
C THR A 104 0.56 2.34 3.17
N THR A 105 0.05 3.47 2.67
CA THR A 105 0.71 4.78 2.86
C THR A 105 0.60 5.24 4.31
N VAL A 106 -0.57 5.13 4.93
CA VAL A 106 -0.76 5.49 6.34
C VAL A 106 0.11 4.62 7.23
N LEU A 107 0.14 3.31 7.00
CA LEU A 107 0.98 2.38 7.78
C LEU A 107 2.46 2.76 7.64
N ALA A 108 2.94 3.02 6.43
CA ALA A 108 4.33 3.42 6.19
C ALA A 108 4.70 4.74 6.89
N LEU A 109 3.78 5.72 6.91
CA LEU A 109 3.98 7.00 7.60
C LEU A 109 3.97 6.83 9.12
N ALA A 110 3.10 5.98 9.65
CA ALA A 110 3.02 5.71 11.08
C ALA A 110 4.26 4.98 11.59
N LEU A 111 4.79 4.03 10.81
CA LEU A 111 6.00 3.28 11.12
C LEU A 111 7.30 4.07 10.95
N ALA A 112 7.28 5.23 10.31
CA ALA A 112 8.46 6.05 10.09
C ALA A 112 8.43 7.35 10.90
N SER A 113 9.61 7.96 11.08
CA SER A 113 9.76 9.26 11.76
C SER A 113 10.15 10.40 10.82
N ASP A 114 10.53 10.09 9.59
CA ASP A 114 10.92 11.06 8.58
C ASP A 114 10.66 10.56 7.15
N THR A 115 10.87 11.43 6.17
CA THR A 115 10.64 11.15 4.74
C THR A 115 11.56 10.06 4.17
N ARG A 116 12.76 9.87 4.72
CA ARG A 116 13.70 8.84 4.25
C ARG A 116 13.20 7.47 4.72
N ASP A 117 12.89 7.35 6.01
CA ASP A 117 12.44 6.10 6.62
C ASP A 117 11.05 5.72 6.11
N PHE A 118 10.18 6.70 5.82
CA PHE A 118 8.90 6.49 5.13
C PHE A 118 9.08 5.73 3.82
N LYS A 119 10.02 6.17 2.98
CA LYS A 119 10.28 5.54 1.67
C LYS A 119 10.74 4.09 1.83
N GLN A 120 11.48 3.79 2.90
CA GLN A 120 11.94 2.45 3.22
C GLN A 120 10.80 1.57 3.74
N CYS A 121 9.98 2.08 4.67
CA CYS A 121 8.79 1.38 5.15
C CYS A 121 7.83 1.05 4.02
N LEU A 122 7.50 2.05 3.19
CA LEU A 122 6.60 1.85 2.06
C LEU A 122 7.12 0.79 1.10
N CYS A 123 8.44 0.78 0.85
CA CYS A 123 9.07 -0.22 0.00
C CYS A 123 8.89 -1.64 0.56
N LYS A 124 9.11 -1.82 1.87
CA LYS A 124 8.96 -3.12 2.55
C LYS A 124 7.52 -3.58 2.70
N ILE A 125 6.57 -2.65 2.84
CA ILE A 125 5.15 -2.98 2.95
C ILE A 125 4.55 -3.35 1.59
N ARG A 126 4.94 -2.63 0.53
CA ARG A 126 4.37 -2.81 -0.83
C ARG A 126 4.98 -3.98 -1.60
N TYR A 127 6.22 -4.36 -1.29
CA TYR A 127 6.97 -5.33 -2.08
C TYR A 127 7.57 -6.41 -1.19
N GLU A 128 7.47 -7.66 -1.64
CA GLU A 128 8.14 -8.80 -1.02
C GLU A 128 9.64 -8.50 -0.85
N ASN A 129 10.13 -8.62 0.39
CA ASN A 129 11.52 -8.31 0.80
C ASN A 129 11.99 -6.89 0.43
N GLY A 130 11.08 -5.95 0.17
CA GLY A 130 11.41 -4.61 -0.29
C GLY A 130 11.99 -4.54 -1.71
N HIS A 131 11.90 -5.61 -2.51
CA HIS A 131 12.40 -5.61 -3.88
C HIS A 131 11.40 -4.91 -4.81
N VAL A 132 11.70 -3.70 -5.30
CA VAL A 132 10.78 -2.94 -6.16
C VAL A 132 10.71 -3.53 -7.57
N ALA A 133 9.69 -4.33 -7.82
CA ALA A 133 9.30 -4.79 -9.15
C ALA A 133 7.81 -5.12 -9.18
N TYR A 134 7.20 -5.11 -10.38
CA TYR A 134 5.79 -5.51 -10.53
C TYR A 134 5.55 -6.93 -10.01
N THR A 135 6.47 -7.86 -10.26
CA THR A 135 6.30 -9.28 -9.88
C THR A 135 6.43 -9.56 -8.39
N SER A 136 7.12 -8.69 -7.65
CA SER A 136 7.26 -8.76 -6.19
C SER A 136 6.32 -7.80 -5.46
N ARG A 137 5.49 -7.05 -6.16
CA ARG A 137 4.46 -6.21 -5.54
C ARG A 137 3.41 -7.10 -4.88
N ASN A 138 2.99 -6.72 -3.68
CA ASN A 138 1.95 -7.42 -2.94
C ASN A 138 0.57 -7.11 -3.58
N HIS A 139 0.21 -7.82 -4.66
CA HIS A 139 -1.05 -7.55 -5.39
C HIS A 139 -2.28 -8.19 -4.74
N PHE A 140 -2.10 -9.35 -4.12
CA PHE A 140 -3.19 -10.10 -3.50
C PHE A 140 -3.16 -9.85 -2.00
N THR A 141 -4.14 -9.15 -1.42
CA THR A 141 -4.12 -8.75 0.00
C THR A 141 -3.93 -9.97 0.91
N GLY A 142 -4.80 -10.98 0.81
CA GLY A 142 -4.72 -12.17 1.65
C GLY A 142 -3.47 -13.03 1.44
N LEU A 143 -2.98 -13.18 0.20
CA LEU A 143 -1.84 -14.07 -0.11
C LEU A 143 -0.47 -13.40 0.00
N ASP A 144 -0.37 -12.15 -0.45
CA ASP A 144 0.89 -11.42 -0.55
C ASP A 144 1.02 -10.39 0.58
N TRP A 145 0.09 -9.43 0.67
CA TRP A 145 0.22 -8.28 1.57
C TRP A 145 0.19 -8.74 3.04
N ASN A 146 -0.81 -9.52 3.43
CA ASN A 146 -0.99 -10.03 4.79
C ASN A 146 0.21 -10.92 5.16
N LEU A 147 0.50 -11.92 4.34
CA LEU A 147 1.57 -12.88 4.60
C LEU A 147 2.94 -12.20 4.75
N ASN A 148 3.29 -11.31 3.83
CA ASN A 148 4.60 -10.67 3.84
C ASN A 148 4.72 -9.63 4.97
N ASN A 149 3.66 -8.89 5.28
CA ASN A 149 3.68 -7.90 6.37
C ASN A 149 3.58 -8.54 7.76
N GLN A 150 2.92 -9.70 7.88
CA GLN A 150 2.95 -10.52 9.09
C GLN A 150 4.33 -11.13 9.32
N ARG A 151 4.95 -11.72 8.29
CA ARG A 151 6.32 -12.26 8.38
C ARG A 151 7.35 -11.22 8.75
N GLN A 152 7.21 -10.01 8.22
CA GLN A 152 8.09 -8.89 8.56
C GLN A 152 7.84 -8.34 9.98
N GLY A 153 6.71 -8.66 10.61
CA GLY A 153 6.35 -8.18 11.95
C GLY A 153 5.75 -6.77 11.95
N PHE A 154 5.16 -6.32 10.83
CA PHE A 154 4.46 -5.04 10.77
C PHE A 154 3.02 -5.15 11.29
N VAL A 155 2.34 -6.25 10.95
CA VAL A 155 0.94 -6.50 11.29
C VAL A 155 0.76 -7.92 11.85
N LYS A 156 -0.34 -8.15 12.55
CA LYS A 156 -0.70 -9.45 13.09
C LYS A 156 -2.21 -9.67 12.95
N ASP A 157 -2.59 -10.80 12.37
CA ASP A 157 -3.98 -11.26 12.36
C ASP A 157 -4.41 -11.65 13.78
N ILE A 158 -5.53 -11.07 14.23
CA ILE A 158 -6.15 -11.35 15.53
C ILE A 158 -7.57 -11.92 15.39
N THR A 159 -8.01 -12.25 14.18
CA THR A 159 -9.38 -12.66 13.88
C THR A 159 -9.79 -13.90 14.69
N GLU A 160 -8.89 -14.87 14.82
CA GLU A 160 -9.15 -16.09 15.59
C GLU A 160 -9.25 -15.87 17.11
N ASN A 161 -8.86 -14.69 17.61
CA ASN A 161 -9.00 -14.35 19.03
C ASN A 161 -10.42 -13.91 19.41
N PHE A 162 -11.28 -13.62 18.43
CA PHE A 162 -12.64 -13.17 18.67
C PHE A 162 -13.50 -14.32 19.18
N LYS A 163 -14.21 -14.05 20.27
CA LYS A 163 -15.08 -15.02 20.91
C LYS A 163 -16.46 -14.45 21.17
N ASP A 164 -17.46 -15.31 21.23
CA ASP A 164 -18.81 -14.93 21.65
C ASP A 164 -18.90 -14.73 23.17
N ILE A 165 -20.09 -14.37 23.66
CA ILE A 165 -20.35 -14.14 25.09
C ILE A 165 -20.14 -15.39 25.96
N ASN A 166 -20.14 -16.57 25.35
CA ASN A 166 -19.89 -17.86 25.98
C ASN A 166 -18.43 -18.32 25.82
N ASN A 167 -17.54 -17.40 25.42
CA ASN A 167 -16.11 -17.65 25.22
C ASN A 167 -15.81 -18.71 24.13
N GLN A 168 -16.69 -18.88 23.15
CA GLN A 168 -16.49 -19.75 21.99
C GLN A 168 -15.90 -18.96 20.81
N PRO A 169 -14.91 -19.49 20.08
CA PRO A 169 -14.35 -18.83 18.90
C PRO A 169 -15.43 -18.69 17.81
N VAL A 170 -15.46 -17.54 17.14
CA VAL A 170 -16.44 -17.25 16.07
C VAL A 170 -15.85 -17.25 14.66
N ALA A 171 -14.51 -17.25 14.55
CA ALA A 171 -13.83 -17.16 13.27
C ALA A 171 -14.08 -18.40 12.38
N GLN A 172 -14.18 -18.16 11.08
CA GLN A 172 -14.16 -19.18 10.04
C GLN A 172 -12.90 -19.02 9.19
N ILE A 173 -12.48 -20.10 8.52
CA ILE A 173 -11.29 -20.10 7.67
C ILE A 173 -11.71 -20.19 6.20
N ASP A 174 -11.30 -19.21 5.41
CA ASP A 174 -11.34 -19.27 3.96
C ASP A 174 -10.05 -19.90 3.40
N ASN A 175 -10.22 -20.71 2.36
CA ASN A 175 -9.14 -21.30 1.59
C ASN A 175 -9.39 -20.98 0.12
N THR A 176 -8.72 -19.97 -0.42
CA THR A 176 -8.95 -19.52 -1.80
C THR A 176 -7.72 -19.77 -2.67
N LEU A 177 -7.88 -20.53 -3.75
CA LEU A 177 -6.81 -20.73 -4.73
C LEU A 177 -6.56 -19.45 -5.54
N ILE A 178 -5.38 -18.88 -5.38
CA ILE A 178 -4.86 -17.79 -6.21
C ILE A 178 -3.96 -18.38 -7.30
N ASP A 179 -4.37 -18.18 -8.55
CA ASP A 179 -3.73 -18.62 -9.78
C ASP A 179 -3.00 -17.43 -10.39
N LYS A 180 -1.82 -17.10 -9.84
CA LYS A 180 -0.99 -16.01 -10.36
C LYS A 180 -0.70 -16.18 -11.86
N PRO A 181 -0.27 -17.36 -12.37
CA PRO A 181 -0.03 -17.55 -13.81
C PRO A 181 -1.21 -17.10 -14.68
N SER A 182 -2.42 -17.57 -14.36
CA SER A 182 -3.63 -17.20 -15.10
C SER A 182 -3.95 -15.71 -14.95
N TRP A 183 -3.82 -15.14 -13.75
CA TRP A 183 -4.01 -13.70 -13.53
C TRP A 183 -3.09 -12.84 -14.40
N TYR A 184 -1.81 -13.21 -14.48
CA TYR A 184 -0.87 -12.52 -15.37
C TYR A 184 -1.29 -12.63 -16.85
N GLN A 185 -1.82 -13.77 -17.29
CA GLN A 185 -2.32 -13.91 -18.67
C GLN A 185 -3.53 -13.03 -18.97
N HIS A 186 -4.31 -12.64 -17.96
CA HIS A 186 -5.47 -11.74 -18.10
C HIS A 186 -5.08 -10.26 -18.11
N LEU A 187 -3.82 -9.90 -17.84
CA LEU A 187 -3.37 -8.52 -17.93
C LEU A 187 -3.48 -8.00 -19.38
N THR A 188 -3.80 -6.71 -19.49
CA THR A 188 -3.98 -6.00 -20.74
C THR A 188 -3.00 -4.83 -20.85
N LEU A 189 -3.03 -4.09 -21.97
CA LEU A 189 -2.20 -2.90 -22.15
C LEU A 189 -2.43 -1.84 -21.06
N LYS A 190 -3.62 -1.81 -20.43
CA LYS A 190 -3.93 -0.90 -19.31
C LYS A 190 -3.03 -1.14 -18.09
N ASN A 191 -2.46 -2.33 -17.95
CA ASN A 191 -1.55 -2.68 -16.85
C ASN A 191 -0.11 -2.23 -17.11
N ILE A 192 0.24 -1.84 -18.34
CA ILE A 192 1.56 -1.32 -18.68
C ILE A 192 1.46 0.20 -18.81
N ARG A 193 1.91 0.94 -17.79
CA ARG A 193 1.81 2.41 -17.75
C ARG A 193 3.17 3.04 -18.03
N LEU A 194 3.32 3.69 -19.19
CA LEU A 194 4.56 4.33 -19.63
C LEU A 194 4.38 5.84 -19.80
N TYR A 195 5.43 6.62 -19.50
CA TYR A 195 5.46 8.08 -19.65
C TYR A 195 6.78 8.53 -20.33
N PRO A 196 6.73 9.06 -21.56
CA PRO A 196 5.56 9.12 -22.45
C PRO A 196 5.04 7.73 -22.84
N GLY A 197 3.76 7.65 -23.24
CA GLY A 197 3.17 6.41 -23.71
C GLY A 197 3.76 5.95 -25.04
N ASP A 198 3.94 4.64 -25.20
CA ASP A 198 4.36 4.00 -26.44
C ASP A 198 3.69 2.62 -26.52
N GLU A 199 2.69 2.49 -27.40
CA GLU A 199 1.88 1.28 -27.51
C GLU A 199 2.69 0.05 -27.96
N LYS A 200 3.68 0.26 -28.83
CA LYS A 200 4.55 -0.81 -29.31
C LYS A 200 5.41 -1.33 -28.17
N GLU A 201 6.01 -0.44 -27.39
CA GLU A 201 6.76 -0.81 -26.20
C GLU A 201 5.84 -1.42 -25.13
N GLN A 202 4.62 -0.90 -24.94
CA GLN A 202 3.64 -1.48 -24.00
C GLN A 202 3.32 -2.93 -24.35
N LEU A 203 3.10 -3.25 -25.63
CA LEU A 203 2.82 -4.61 -26.07
C LEU A 203 4.01 -5.54 -25.81
N GLN A 204 5.23 -5.11 -26.10
CA GLN A 204 6.45 -5.88 -25.80
C GLN A 204 6.61 -6.15 -24.31
N ARG A 205 6.39 -5.12 -23.48
CA ARG A 205 6.48 -5.24 -22.01
C ARG A 205 5.35 -6.06 -21.42
N LEU A 206 4.15 -6.03 -22.00
CA LEU A 206 3.05 -6.91 -21.61
C LEU A 206 3.40 -8.36 -21.86
N THR A 207 3.94 -8.69 -23.04
CA THR A 207 4.42 -10.05 -23.35
C THR A 207 5.51 -10.50 -22.38
N ASP A 208 6.50 -9.65 -22.09
CA ASP A 208 7.52 -9.92 -21.05
C ASP A 208 6.87 -10.18 -19.68
N LEU A 209 5.94 -9.33 -19.25
CA LEU A 209 5.27 -9.49 -17.96
C LEU A 209 4.45 -10.79 -17.87
N LYS A 210 3.73 -11.15 -18.93
CA LYS A 210 3.00 -12.43 -19.04
C LYS A 210 3.94 -13.62 -18.97
N ASN A 211 5.10 -13.55 -19.62
CA ASN A 211 6.12 -14.60 -19.59
C ASN A 211 6.81 -14.74 -18.22
N ARG A 212 6.92 -13.66 -17.46
CA ARG A 212 7.39 -13.72 -16.07
C ARG A 212 6.33 -14.32 -15.16
N GLY A 213 5.09 -13.86 -15.32
CA GLY A 213 3.93 -14.31 -14.55
C GLY A 213 3.60 -15.77 -14.72
N SER A 214 3.77 -16.33 -15.92
CA SER A 214 3.52 -17.76 -16.20
C SER A 214 4.42 -18.72 -15.42
N LYS A 215 5.55 -18.23 -14.88
CA LYS A 215 6.51 -19.01 -14.08
C LYS A 215 6.19 -18.98 -12.58
N LEU A 216 5.21 -18.18 -12.16
CA LEU A 216 4.78 -18.12 -10.77
C LEU A 216 3.93 -19.35 -10.42
N THR A 217 3.64 -19.52 -9.14
CA THR A 217 2.89 -20.68 -8.63
C THR A 217 1.43 -20.32 -8.34
N LYS A 218 0.59 -21.35 -8.37
CA LYS A 218 -0.77 -21.29 -7.82
C LYS A 218 -0.68 -21.64 -6.34
N ILE A 219 -1.27 -20.81 -5.48
CA ILE A 219 -1.14 -20.95 -4.03
C ILE A 219 -2.51 -20.70 -3.39
N ASN A 220 -2.85 -21.50 -2.38
CA ASN A 220 -4.02 -21.21 -1.55
C ASN A 220 -3.70 -20.09 -0.57
N SER A 221 -4.51 -19.04 -0.59
CA SER A 221 -4.58 -18.05 0.48
C SER A 221 -5.44 -18.62 1.61
N HIS A 222 -4.87 -18.67 2.81
CA HIS A 222 -5.54 -19.07 4.04
C HIS A 222 -5.87 -17.80 4.83
N LEU A 223 -7.15 -17.53 5.07
CA LEU A 223 -7.58 -16.27 5.71
C LEU A 223 -8.68 -16.54 6.73
N ALA A 224 -8.43 -16.19 7.99
CA ALA A 224 -9.46 -16.20 9.02
C ALA A 224 -10.40 -15.00 8.83
N TYR A 225 -11.69 -15.17 9.09
CA TYR A 225 -12.65 -14.07 9.11
C TYR A 225 -13.75 -14.27 10.14
N ILE A 226 -14.26 -13.17 10.70
CA ILE A 226 -15.47 -13.16 11.52
C ILE A 226 -16.66 -13.11 10.58
N PRO A 227 -17.54 -14.13 10.55
CA PRO A 227 -18.65 -14.16 9.62
C PRO A 227 -19.70 -13.10 9.97
N LEU A 228 -20.34 -12.52 8.95
CA LEU A 228 -21.43 -11.56 9.12
C LEU A 228 -22.60 -12.15 9.92
N THR A 229 -22.80 -13.48 9.86
CA THR A 229 -23.79 -14.21 10.65
C THR A 229 -23.47 -14.27 12.15
N SER A 230 -22.24 -13.99 12.56
CA SER A 230 -21.87 -13.81 13.96
C SER A 230 -21.97 -12.34 14.38
N LEU A 231 -21.62 -11.42 13.47
CA LEU A 231 -21.69 -9.97 13.70
C LEU A 231 -23.11 -9.41 13.72
N PHE A 232 -24.06 -10.07 13.07
CA PHE A 232 -25.46 -9.67 13.01
C PHE A 232 -26.38 -10.87 13.23
N ASP A 233 -27.45 -10.67 13.99
CA ASP A 233 -28.50 -11.68 14.13
C ASP A 233 -29.39 -11.76 12.87
N ASN A 234 -30.35 -12.69 12.88
CA ASN A 234 -31.28 -12.89 11.77
C ASN A 234 -32.14 -11.65 11.46
N ASN A 235 -32.36 -10.77 12.44
CA ASN A 235 -33.10 -9.51 12.28
C ASN A 235 -32.19 -8.35 11.84
N GLY A 236 -30.88 -8.59 11.70
CA GLY A 236 -29.89 -7.56 11.37
C GLY A 236 -29.49 -6.68 12.54
N LYS A 237 -29.75 -7.10 13.78
CA LYS A 237 -29.25 -6.40 14.96
C LYS A 237 -27.76 -6.73 15.12
N ALA A 238 -26.95 -5.68 15.24
CA ALA A 238 -25.51 -5.80 15.44
C ALA A 238 -25.15 -6.42 16.80
N ASN A 239 -24.21 -7.35 16.79
CA ASN A 239 -23.62 -7.97 17.97
C ASN A 239 -22.55 -7.05 18.57
N GLN A 240 -22.98 -6.13 19.44
CA GLN A 240 -22.11 -5.14 20.06
C GLN A 240 -20.94 -5.76 20.86
N TYR A 241 -21.11 -6.97 21.39
CA TYR A 241 -20.05 -7.68 22.11
C TYR A 241 -18.90 -8.12 21.20
N LEU A 242 -19.17 -8.50 19.96
CA LEU A 242 -18.11 -8.80 18.99
C LEU A 242 -17.49 -7.51 18.44
N PHE A 243 -18.30 -6.50 18.14
CA PHE A 243 -17.79 -5.22 17.67
C PHE A 243 -16.87 -4.55 18.70
N SER A 244 -17.19 -4.61 20.00
CA SER A 244 -16.37 -4.03 21.07
C SER A 244 -14.99 -4.68 21.23
N GLN A 245 -14.77 -5.87 20.69
CA GLN A 245 -13.47 -6.55 20.69
C GLN A 245 -12.52 -6.01 19.61
N ILE A 246 -13.02 -5.27 18.60
CA ILE A 246 -12.19 -4.69 17.55
C ILE A 246 -11.32 -3.57 18.14
N PRO A 247 -9.98 -3.70 18.12
CA PRO A 247 -9.09 -2.67 18.67
C PRO A 247 -9.18 -1.35 17.90
N HIS A 248 -8.95 -0.24 18.60
CA HIS A 248 -8.73 1.04 17.95
C HIS A 248 -7.47 0.96 17.06
N ALA A 249 -7.54 1.55 15.85
CA ALA A 249 -6.54 1.49 14.79
C ALA A 249 -6.27 0.09 14.19
N ALA A 250 -7.19 -0.86 14.35
CA ALA A 250 -7.11 -2.14 13.63
C ALA A 250 -7.30 -1.93 12.12
N ILE A 251 -6.69 -2.80 11.30
CA ILE A 251 -6.96 -2.90 9.87
C ILE A 251 -8.12 -3.88 9.69
N ILE A 252 -9.14 -3.46 8.95
CA ILE A 252 -10.31 -4.27 8.60
C ILE A 252 -10.25 -4.59 7.12
N GLU A 253 -10.37 -5.86 6.78
CA GLU A 253 -10.45 -6.35 5.40
C GLU A 253 -11.82 -6.95 5.15
N ILE A 254 -12.42 -6.66 4.00
CA ILE A 254 -13.74 -7.16 3.60
C ILE A 254 -13.58 -8.47 2.86
N VAL A 255 -14.03 -9.55 3.50
CA VAL A 255 -13.76 -10.93 3.07
C VAL A 255 -14.90 -11.50 2.23
N ARG A 256 -14.52 -12.08 1.09
CA ARG A 256 -15.38 -12.81 0.15
C ARG A 256 -14.81 -14.21 -0.08
N PRO A 257 -15.14 -15.19 0.78
CA PRO A 257 -14.55 -16.53 0.70
C PRO A 257 -14.73 -17.15 -0.70
N ASN A 258 -13.65 -17.65 -1.28
CA ASN A 258 -13.62 -18.28 -2.61
C ASN A 258 -14.33 -17.46 -3.72
N TRP A 259 -14.15 -16.14 -3.75
CA TRP A 259 -14.80 -15.30 -4.74
C TRP A 259 -14.27 -15.58 -6.15
N ASN A 260 -15.09 -16.26 -6.96
CA ASN A 260 -14.72 -16.63 -8.31
C ASN A 260 -14.72 -15.42 -9.25
N LEU A 261 -13.53 -15.05 -9.72
CA LEU A 261 -13.30 -14.01 -10.72
C LEU A 261 -12.45 -14.53 -11.89
N GLN A 262 -12.44 -15.84 -12.13
CA GLN A 262 -11.58 -16.47 -13.13
C GLN A 262 -11.81 -15.92 -14.53
N GLU A 263 -13.06 -15.67 -14.91
CA GLU A 263 -13.38 -15.07 -16.22
C GLU A 263 -12.95 -13.60 -16.31
N ALA A 264 -13.07 -12.86 -15.20
CA ALA A 264 -12.82 -11.42 -15.19
C ALA A 264 -11.33 -11.08 -15.11
N ILE A 265 -10.58 -11.80 -14.27
CA ILE A 265 -9.18 -11.50 -13.94
C ILE A 265 -8.28 -12.73 -13.92
N GLY A 266 -8.76 -13.92 -14.28
CA GLY A 266 -7.96 -15.13 -14.35
C GLY A 266 -7.79 -15.88 -13.04
N THR A 267 -8.37 -15.42 -11.92
CA THR A 267 -8.23 -16.11 -10.64
C THR A 267 -9.38 -15.82 -9.66
N ASN A 268 -9.42 -16.55 -8.55
CA ASN A 268 -10.29 -16.25 -7.42
C ASN A 268 -9.64 -15.20 -6.50
N LEU A 269 -10.43 -14.54 -5.66
CA LEU A 269 -9.96 -13.65 -4.58
C LEU A 269 -10.68 -13.96 -3.27
N ASN A 270 -10.12 -13.49 -2.16
CA ASN A 270 -10.77 -13.58 -0.84
C ASN A 270 -10.90 -12.25 -0.10
N VAL A 271 -10.16 -11.22 -0.50
CA VAL A 271 -10.28 -9.86 0.03
C VAL A 271 -10.69 -8.94 -1.11
N SER A 272 -11.66 -8.07 -0.83
CA SER A 272 -12.21 -7.14 -1.84
C SER A 272 -12.01 -5.67 -1.50
N HIS A 273 -11.76 -5.34 -0.23
CA HIS A 273 -11.59 -3.97 0.25
C HIS A 273 -10.91 -3.97 1.62
N LEU A 274 -10.35 -2.83 2.02
CA LEU A 274 -9.71 -2.66 3.33
C LEU A 274 -9.68 -1.19 3.78
N GLY A 275 -9.49 -1.00 5.08
CA GLY A 275 -9.40 0.30 5.74
C GLY A 275 -9.05 0.14 7.22
N PHE A 276 -9.12 1.23 7.99
CA PHE A 276 -8.84 1.22 9.42
C PHE A 276 -10.12 1.32 10.25
N ALA A 277 -10.14 0.72 11.44
CA ALA A 277 -11.19 0.85 12.43
C ALA A 277 -10.76 1.84 13.54
N PHE A 278 -11.53 2.90 13.75
CA PHE A 278 -11.27 3.89 14.80
C PHE A 278 -12.51 4.10 15.68
N TRP A 279 -12.37 3.82 16.97
CA TRP A 279 -13.35 4.22 17.97
C TRP A 279 -13.33 5.74 18.19
N LYS A 280 -14.47 6.40 18.00
CA LYS A 280 -14.67 7.83 18.30
C LYS A 280 -16.00 7.99 19.02
N ASN A 281 -15.96 8.53 20.25
CA ASN A 281 -17.16 8.80 21.06
C ASN A 281 -18.13 7.62 21.16
N GLY A 282 -17.61 6.38 21.28
CA GLY A 282 -18.42 5.17 21.38
C GLY A 282 -18.94 4.61 20.05
N THR A 283 -18.62 5.23 18.91
CA THR A 283 -18.90 4.70 17.57
C THR A 283 -17.62 4.17 16.93
N LEU A 284 -17.70 2.97 16.37
CA LEU A 284 -16.60 2.38 15.60
C LEU A 284 -16.73 2.81 14.13
N TYR A 285 -15.80 3.64 13.67
CA TYR A 285 -15.73 4.11 12.28
C TYR A 285 -14.79 3.25 11.45
N PHE A 286 -15.18 2.97 10.22
CA PHE A 286 -14.34 2.44 9.16
C PHE A 286 -13.82 3.59 8.32
N ARG A 287 -12.51 3.86 8.40
CA ARG A 287 -11.83 4.88 7.61
C ARG A 287 -11.18 4.24 6.39
N GLU A 288 -11.66 4.58 5.21
CA GLU A 288 -11.33 3.88 3.97
C GLU A 288 -11.32 4.82 2.76
N ALA A 289 -10.55 4.45 1.73
CA ALA A 289 -10.58 5.15 0.45
C ALA A 289 -11.66 4.55 -0.46
N SER A 290 -12.77 5.29 -0.58
CA SER A 290 -14.01 4.78 -1.14
C SER A 290 -14.16 5.04 -2.62
N SER A 291 -14.34 3.98 -3.41
CA SER A 291 -14.76 4.15 -4.82
C SER A 291 -16.20 4.66 -4.92
N ILE A 292 -17.06 4.35 -3.95
CA ILE A 292 -18.47 4.77 -3.91
C ILE A 292 -18.58 6.26 -3.61
N HIS A 293 -17.83 6.74 -2.60
CA HIS A 293 -17.82 8.17 -2.26
C HIS A 293 -16.82 9.00 -3.08
N GLY A 294 -15.96 8.36 -3.87
CA GLY A 294 -14.93 9.02 -4.68
C GLY A 294 -13.81 9.66 -3.86
N ARG A 295 -13.67 9.32 -2.58
CA ARG A 295 -12.69 9.93 -1.65
C ARG A 295 -12.49 9.09 -0.38
N VAL A 296 -11.48 9.45 0.41
CA VAL A 296 -11.28 8.91 1.76
C VAL A 296 -12.37 9.42 2.70
N VAL A 297 -13.04 8.52 3.41
CA VAL A 297 -14.18 8.83 4.29
C VAL A 297 -14.09 8.06 5.61
N ASP A 298 -14.82 8.56 6.62
CA ASP A 298 -15.22 7.81 7.80
C ASP A 298 -16.69 7.41 7.63
N VAL A 299 -17.00 6.11 7.76
CA VAL A 299 -18.38 5.59 7.83
C VAL A 299 -18.53 4.72 9.07
N PRO A 300 -19.68 4.68 9.77
CA PRO A 300 -19.87 3.75 10.87
C PRO A 300 -19.69 2.31 10.39
N LEU A 301 -18.79 1.54 10.99
CA LEU A 301 -18.45 0.18 10.54
C LEU A 301 -19.66 -0.75 10.61
N VAL A 302 -20.48 -0.60 11.64
CA VAL A 302 -21.72 -1.38 11.81
C VAL A 302 -22.66 -1.15 10.62
N ASP A 303 -22.88 0.10 10.23
CA ASP A 303 -23.79 0.46 9.13
C ASP A 303 -23.22 0.00 7.79
N TYR A 304 -21.90 0.17 7.58
CA TYR A 304 -21.20 -0.31 6.39
C TYR A 304 -21.35 -1.83 6.22
N LEU A 305 -21.14 -2.60 7.30
CA LEU A 305 -21.25 -4.05 7.24
C LEU A 305 -22.70 -4.54 7.17
N GLN A 306 -23.65 -3.79 7.75
CA GLN A 306 -25.07 -4.06 7.60
C GLN A 306 -25.48 -4.00 6.12
N GLU A 307 -25.04 -2.97 5.39
CA GLU A 307 -25.26 -2.87 3.94
C GLU A 307 -24.53 -3.98 3.18
N ALA A 308 -23.31 -4.32 3.59
CA ALA A 308 -22.52 -5.38 2.96
C ALA A 308 -23.19 -6.78 3.01
N ARG A 309 -24.13 -7.01 3.94
CA ARG A 309 -24.95 -8.25 4.01
C ARG A 309 -25.81 -8.46 2.76
N ASN A 310 -26.13 -7.40 2.03
CA ASN A 310 -26.88 -7.48 0.78
C ASN A 310 -26.04 -8.11 -0.36
N SER A 311 -24.72 -8.18 -0.20
CA SER A 311 -23.85 -8.83 -1.17
C SER A 311 -23.96 -10.35 -1.07
N PRO A 312 -24.13 -11.07 -2.21
CA PRO A 312 -24.12 -12.53 -2.19
C PRO A 312 -22.73 -13.10 -1.85
N THR A 313 -21.66 -12.31 -2.00
CA THR A 313 -20.27 -12.78 -1.92
C THR A 313 -19.52 -12.30 -0.68
N ILE A 314 -19.90 -11.16 -0.07
CA ILE A 314 -19.28 -10.73 1.19
C ILE A 314 -19.81 -11.59 2.32
N LYS A 315 -18.90 -12.17 3.11
CA LYS A 315 -19.26 -13.06 4.23
C LYS A 315 -18.68 -12.65 5.55
N GLY A 316 -17.79 -11.68 5.62
CA GLY A 316 -17.26 -11.23 6.90
C GLY A 316 -16.11 -10.25 6.79
N ILE A 317 -15.36 -10.15 7.89
CA ILE A 317 -14.18 -9.31 8.00
C ILE A 317 -12.99 -10.09 8.57
N ASN A 318 -11.80 -9.79 8.08
CA ASN A 318 -10.55 -10.10 8.77
C ASN A 318 -10.12 -8.86 9.57
N VAL A 319 -9.47 -9.08 10.72
CA VAL A 319 -9.02 -8.02 11.63
C VAL A 319 -7.53 -8.21 11.94
N GLN A 320 -6.73 -7.21 11.56
CA GLN A 320 -5.30 -7.16 11.91
C GLN A 320 -4.98 -5.97 12.81
N VAL A 321 -3.91 -6.11 13.60
CA VAL A 321 -3.34 -5.02 14.40
C VAL A 321 -1.92 -4.71 13.94
N VAL A 322 -1.51 -3.45 14.06
CA VAL A 322 -0.11 -3.04 13.84
C VAL A 322 0.73 -3.47 15.05
N VAL A 323 1.82 -4.18 14.80
CA VAL A 323 2.65 -4.78 15.85
C VAL A 323 3.62 -3.78 16.49
N PRO A 324 4.37 -2.95 15.72
CA PRO A 324 5.24 -1.96 16.32
C PRO A 324 4.45 -0.93 17.12
N THR A 325 4.81 -0.73 18.39
CA THR A 325 4.14 0.25 19.27
C THR A 325 4.71 1.65 19.16
N ASN A 326 5.84 1.80 18.45
CA ASN A 326 6.53 3.06 18.20
C ASN A 326 7.07 3.09 16.76
N PRO A 327 7.32 4.28 16.18
CA PRO A 327 8.00 4.40 14.90
C PRO A 327 9.32 3.63 14.89
N LEU A 328 9.60 2.97 13.78
CA LEU A 328 10.80 2.18 13.57
C LEU A 328 11.98 3.09 13.19
N SER A 329 13.17 2.68 13.59
CA SER A 329 14.44 3.26 13.14
C SER A 329 15.16 2.28 12.19
N ASN A 330 16.31 2.69 11.64
CA ASN A 330 17.25 1.82 10.93
C ASN A 330 16.64 0.99 9.78
N GLY A 331 16.12 1.63 8.74
CA GLY A 331 15.70 0.88 7.56
C GLY A 331 14.28 0.33 7.61
N CYS A 332 13.47 0.72 8.60
CA CYS A 332 12.12 0.18 8.84
C CYS A 332 12.12 -1.34 9.05
N SER A 333 12.94 -1.82 9.98
CA SER A 333 12.96 -3.22 10.41
C SER A 333 12.37 -3.31 11.81
N PRO A 334 11.32 -4.11 12.03
CA PRO A 334 10.85 -4.40 13.39
C PRO A 334 11.96 -5.10 14.21
N ALA A 335 12.05 -4.77 15.50
CA ALA A 335 13.04 -5.37 16.38
C ALA A 335 12.79 -6.89 16.47
N GLY A 336 13.82 -7.70 16.21
CA GLY A 336 13.74 -9.18 16.27
C GLY A 336 14.03 -9.92 14.96
N ASN A 337 14.22 -9.21 13.84
CA ASN A 337 14.67 -9.79 12.57
C ASN A 337 16.18 -9.54 12.38
N HIS A 338 17.01 -10.30 13.11
CA HIS A 338 18.45 -10.46 12.84
C HIS A 338 18.76 -11.91 12.52
#